data_AF-A0A2Z6RGI0-F1
#
_entry.id   AF-A0A2Z6RGI0-F1
#
_cell.length_a   1.000
_cell.length_b   1.000
_cell.length_c   1.000
_cell.angle_alpha   90.00
_cell.angle_beta   90.00
_cell.angle_gamma   90.00
#
_symmetry.space_group_name_H-M   'P 1'
#
loop_
_entity.id
_entity.type
_entity.pdbx_description
1 polymer ?
#
loop_
_entity_poly.entity_id
_entity_poly.type
_entity_poly.pdbx_seq_one_letter_code
_entity_poly.pdbx_strand_id
1 'polypeptide(L)'
;MTLSNFILPSYLVDTPYDLYNQKKKSILLPGKLNKNDCADELTIEDDGLKIFYNVQGHRSWYIAAAVRTDFPIPVEAGLFYFEVYIINQGLDGLIGIGMSEPNVNLNGQPGWNERSYGYHGDDGLKFISNGHRGYDYGPLYTTDDTIGCCVNFFDNTCFYTKNGISLGMAFDDISGGELYPSFGMRNPKACIEVNFGQRPFVFDIDQYAKRIFLNAKEKNEWAKLSEIYKLSKSAIEQ
;
A
#
# COMPACT_ATOMS: atom_id res chain seq x y z
N MET A 1 -8.81 -1.55 25.69
CA MET A 1 -8.60 -1.58 24.23
C MET A 1 -8.80 -3.00 23.78
N THR A 2 -9.93 -3.29 23.16
CA THR A 2 -10.16 -4.59 22.51
C THR A 2 -9.17 -4.70 21.36
N LEU A 3 -8.27 -5.68 21.44
CA LEU A 3 -7.46 -6.13 20.30
C LEU A 3 -8.43 -6.30 19.13
N SER A 4 -8.30 -5.47 18.10
CA SER A 4 -9.00 -5.72 16.84
C SER A 4 -8.67 -7.15 16.42
N ASN A 5 -9.69 -7.91 16.01
CA ASN A 5 -9.54 -9.23 15.42
C ASN A 5 -8.79 -9.08 14.08
N PHE A 6 -7.49 -8.83 14.14
CA PHE A 6 -6.61 -8.81 12.98
C PHE A 6 -6.55 -10.24 12.47
N ILE A 7 -7.17 -10.48 11.32
CA ILE A 7 -7.14 -11.76 10.63
C ILE A 7 -5.93 -11.71 9.70
N LEU A 8 -5.00 -12.64 9.88
CA LEU A 8 -3.87 -12.79 8.98
C LEU A 8 -4.40 -13.12 7.57
N PRO A 9 -4.00 -12.38 6.53
CA PRO A 9 -4.38 -12.72 5.16
C PRO A 9 -3.98 -14.15 4.80
N SER A 10 -4.86 -14.89 4.12
CA SER A 10 -4.67 -16.31 3.78
C SER A 10 -3.34 -16.59 3.07
N TYR A 11 -2.91 -15.68 2.20
CA TYR A 11 -1.68 -15.82 1.43
C TYR A 11 -0.40 -15.73 2.27
N LEU A 12 -0.50 -15.31 3.54
CA LEU A 12 0.60 -15.26 4.50
C LEU A 12 0.59 -16.43 5.49
N VAL A 13 -0.43 -17.28 5.51
CA VAL A 13 -0.49 -18.44 6.40
C VAL A 13 0.67 -19.41 6.10
N ASP A 14 1.28 -19.96 7.15
CA ASP A 14 2.43 -20.89 7.09
C ASP A 14 3.70 -20.33 6.43
N THR A 15 3.75 -19.02 6.19
CA THR A 15 4.98 -18.33 5.73
C THR A 15 5.96 -18.10 6.88
N PRO A 16 7.24 -17.78 6.61
CA PRO A 16 8.19 -17.40 7.66
C PRO A 16 7.67 -16.28 8.58
N TYR A 17 6.94 -15.32 8.03
CA TYR A 17 6.31 -14.23 8.77
C TYR A 17 5.27 -14.74 9.79
N ASP A 18 4.36 -15.61 9.36
CA ASP A 18 3.33 -16.19 10.23
C ASP A 18 3.96 -17.06 11.33
N LEU A 19 4.84 -17.99 10.94
CA LEU A 19 5.51 -18.89 11.89
C LEU A 19 6.33 -18.13 12.96
N TYR A 20 6.89 -16.97 12.60
CA TYR A 20 7.56 -16.09 13.55
C TYR A 20 6.56 -15.41 14.50
N ASN A 21 5.49 -14.82 13.96
CA ASN A 21 4.51 -14.10 14.76
C ASN A 21 3.65 -15.00 15.64
N GLN A 22 3.42 -16.27 15.28
CA GLN A 22 2.79 -17.24 16.18
C GLN A 22 3.59 -17.44 17.47
N LYS A 23 4.92 -17.30 17.43
CA LYS A 23 5.80 -17.47 18.60
C LYS A 23 6.01 -16.20 19.41
N LYS A 24 6.13 -15.04 18.74
CA LYS A 24 6.55 -13.77 19.39
C LYS A 24 5.54 -12.63 19.29
N LYS A 25 4.57 -12.67 18.36
CA LYS A 25 3.58 -11.62 18.06
C LYS A 25 4.16 -10.20 18.12
N SER A 26 5.18 -9.92 17.31
CA SER A 26 5.94 -8.67 17.44
C SER A 26 6.05 -7.83 16.17
N ILE A 27 5.62 -8.35 15.01
CA ILE A 27 5.72 -7.61 13.74
C ILE A 27 4.31 -7.41 13.22
N LEU A 28 3.90 -6.15 13.13
CA LEU A 28 2.57 -5.76 12.72
C LEU A 28 2.54 -5.51 11.21
N LEU A 29 1.41 -5.85 10.59
CA LEU A 29 1.10 -5.49 9.21
C LEU A 29 0.27 -4.21 9.21
N PRO A 30 0.31 -3.43 8.12
CA PRO A 30 -0.64 -2.35 7.93
C PRO A 30 -2.04 -2.93 7.90
N GLY A 31 -2.91 -2.40 8.76
CA GLY A 31 -4.29 -2.87 8.88
C GLY A 31 -5.32 -1.74 8.81
N LYS A 32 -4.90 -0.49 8.96
CA LYS A 32 -5.74 0.70 8.97
C LYS A 32 -5.00 1.92 8.43
N LEU A 33 -5.77 2.92 8.02
CA LEU A 33 -5.30 4.28 7.78
C LEU A 33 -4.98 4.98 9.10
N ASN A 34 -3.90 5.76 9.12
CA ASN A 34 -3.41 6.42 10.33
C ASN A 34 -3.94 7.85 10.44
N LYS A 35 -4.83 8.09 11.42
CA LYS A 35 -5.39 9.43 11.70
C LYS A 35 -4.32 10.47 12.11
N ASN A 36 -3.18 10.03 12.63
CA ASN A 36 -2.08 10.93 13.01
C ASN A 36 -1.07 11.15 11.87
N ASP A 37 -1.19 10.41 10.76
CA ASP A 37 -0.32 10.50 9.60
C ASP A 37 -1.16 10.66 8.33
N CYS A 38 -1.98 11.72 8.36
CA CYS A 38 -3.01 12.06 7.39
C CYS A 38 -3.01 13.58 7.20
N ALA A 39 -3.12 14.05 5.95
CA ALA A 39 -3.33 15.46 5.65
C ALA A 39 -4.73 15.94 6.12
N ASP A 40 -4.83 17.22 6.48
CA ASP A 40 -6.03 17.82 7.09
C ASP A 40 -7.25 17.84 6.16
N GLU A 41 -7.04 17.82 4.84
CA GLU A 41 -8.11 17.79 3.84
C GLU A 41 -8.83 16.44 3.76
N LEU A 42 -8.26 15.41 4.37
CA LEU A 42 -8.77 14.05 4.33
C LEU A 42 -9.43 13.70 5.65
N THR A 43 -10.52 12.94 5.57
CA THR A 43 -11.18 12.42 6.76
C THR A 43 -11.31 10.91 6.65
N ILE A 44 -10.89 10.23 7.72
CA ILE A 44 -10.89 8.78 7.84
C ILE A 44 -12.07 8.39 8.73
N GLU A 45 -12.89 7.46 8.27
CA GLU A 45 -13.99 6.90 9.07
C GLU A 45 -13.49 6.12 10.30
N ASP A 46 -14.39 5.79 11.21
CA ASP A 46 -14.04 5.18 12.50
C ASP A 46 -13.43 3.78 12.40
N ASP A 47 -13.75 3.04 11.34
CA ASP A 47 -13.16 1.72 11.08
C ASP A 47 -11.67 1.82 10.67
N GLY A 48 -11.24 2.97 10.16
CA GLY A 48 -9.91 3.21 9.64
C GLY A 48 -9.70 2.67 8.22
N LEU A 49 -10.75 2.35 7.48
CA LEU A 49 -10.66 1.73 6.15
C LEU A 49 -11.22 2.62 5.03
N LYS A 50 -12.12 3.55 5.35
CA LYS A 50 -12.66 4.50 4.39
C LYS A 50 -12.09 5.90 4.60
N ILE A 51 -11.81 6.56 3.48
CA ILE A 51 -11.32 7.94 3.43
C ILE A 51 -12.11 8.74 2.41
N PHE A 52 -12.39 10.00 2.74
CA PHE A 52 -13.05 10.95 1.85
C PHE A 52 -12.39 12.33 1.92
N TYR A 53 -12.42 13.05 0.79
CA TYR A 53 -11.92 14.41 0.69
C TYR A 53 -12.94 15.40 1.23
N ASN A 54 -12.61 16.05 2.37
CA ASN A 54 -13.55 16.79 3.22
C ASN A 54 -13.55 18.32 2.99
N VAL A 55 -13.03 18.80 1.86
CA VAL A 55 -13.02 20.25 1.56
C VAL A 55 -14.33 20.66 0.89
N GLN A 56 -15.14 21.44 1.61
CA GLN A 56 -16.34 22.10 1.09
C GLN A 56 -15.99 23.51 0.58
N GLY A 57 -15.93 23.70 -0.74
CA GLY A 57 -15.92 25.03 -1.36
C GLY A 57 -14.75 25.35 -2.30
N HIS A 58 -14.96 26.35 -3.16
CA HIS A 58 -14.10 26.76 -4.29
C HIS A 58 -12.90 27.67 -3.92
N ARG A 59 -12.35 27.62 -2.70
CA ARG A 59 -11.42 28.69 -2.24
C ARG A 59 -9.94 28.35 -2.12
N SER A 60 -9.51 27.19 -2.56
CA SER A 60 -8.12 26.97 -2.89
C SER A 60 -8.04 25.98 -4.03
N TRP A 61 -7.35 26.35 -5.09
CA TRP A 61 -6.95 25.49 -6.19
C TRP A 61 -6.48 24.14 -5.62
N TYR A 62 -7.07 23.06 -6.12
CA TYR A 62 -7.06 21.70 -5.56
C TYR A 62 -5.74 21.34 -4.86
N ILE A 63 -5.76 21.20 -3.53
CA ILE A 63 -4.59 20.75 -2.76
C ILE A 63 -4.58 19.22 -2.79
N ALA A 64 -3.48 18.64 -3.26
CA ALA A 64 -3.29 17.21 -3.16
C ALA A 64 -3.04 16.86 -1.70
N ALA A 65 -3.76 15.87 -1.20
CA ALA A 65 -3.69 15.44 0.18
C ALA A 65 -3.53 13.92 0.22
N ALA A 66 -2.66 13.43 1.10
CA ALA A 66 -2.38 12.01 1.24
C ALA A 66 -2.48 11.54 2.70
N VAL A 67 -2.58 10.22 2.83
CA VAL A 67 -2.57 9.50 4.11
C VAL A 67 -1.68 8.27 3.99
N ARG A 68 -1.04 7.89 5.08
CA ARG A 68 -0.33 6.60 5.24
C ARG A 68 -1.06 5.68 6.22
N THR A 69 -0.71 4.40 6.19
CA THR A 69 -1.20 3.39 7.14
C THR A 69 -0.59 3.50 8.52
N ASP A 70 -1.16 2.76 9.48
CA ASP A 70 -0.72 2.67 10.87
C ASP A 70 0.66 2.01 11.05
N PHE A 71 1.04 1.11 10.13
CA PHE A 71 2.34 0.44 10.12
C PHE A 71 2.95 0.41 8.71
N PRO A 72 4.29 0.31 8.59
CA PRO A 72 4.93 0.04 7.31
C PRO A 72 4.64 -1.39 6.89
N ILE A 73 4.88 -1.68 5.61
CA ILE A 73 4.95 -3.06 5.14
C ILE A 73 6.25 -3.67 5.66
N PRO A 74 6.20 -4.70 6.52
CA PRO A 74 7.40 -5.31 7.03
C PRO A 74 8.04 -6.14 5.91
N VAL A 75 9.34 -5.93 5.66
CA VAL A 75 10.12 -6.68 4.65
C VAL A 75 10.08 -8.18 4.93
N GLU A 76 9.96 -8.49 6.21
CA GLU A 76 9.70 -9.79 6.82
C GLU A 76 8.49 -10.53 6.22
N ALA A 77 7.43 -9.82 5.83
CA ALA A 77 6.28 -10.46 5.17
C ALA A 77 6.68 -11.10 3.84
N GLY A 78 7.76 -10.63 3.19
CA GLY A 78 8.23 -11.05 1.87
C GLY A 78 7.31 -10.56 0.74
N LEU A 79 6.00 -10.71 0.91
CA LEU A 79 4.96 -10.25 0.02
C LEU A 79 3.86 -9.52 0.80
N PHE A 80 3.36 -8.41 0.28
CA PHE A 80 2.18 -7.73 0.82
C PHE A 80 1.25 -7.27 -0.28
N TYR A 81 -0.05 -7.38 -0.03
CA TYR A 81 -1.08 -7.02 -0.99
C TYR A 81 -2.24 -6.31 -0.30
N PHE A 82 -2.71 -5.24 -0.92
CA PHE A 82 -3.92 -4.53 -0.52
C PHE A 82 -4.73 -4.15 -1.76
N GLU A 83 -6.03 -3.95 -1.58
CA GLU A 83 -6.94 -3.46 -2.62
C GLU A 83 -7.63 -2.17 -2.18
N VAL A 84 -7.91 -1.30 -3.14
CA VAL A 84 -8.63 -0.05 -2.97
C VAL A 84 -9.85 -0.09 -3.88
N TYR A 85 -11.03 -0.02 -3.28
CA TYR A 85 -12.28 0.15 -4.02
C TYR A 85 -12.58 1.64 -4.16
N ILE A 86 -12.77 2.09 -5.39
CA ILE A 86 -13.10 3.49 -5.69
C ILE A 86 -14.60 3.69 -5.53
N ILE A 87 -15.03 4.12 -4.35
CA ILE A 87 -16.45 4.41 -4.07
C ILE A 87 -16.92 5.59 -4.92
N ASN A 88 -16.12 6.65 -4.99
CA ASN A 88 -16.41 7.82 -5.79
C ASN A 88 -15.10 8.46 -6.27
N GLN A 89 -14.94 8.61 -7.58
CA GLN A 89 -13.73 9.23 -8.15
C GLN A 89 -13.63 10.75 -7.88
N GLY A 90 -14.72 11.37 -7.41
CA GLY A 90 -14.85 12.82 -7.34
C GLY A 90 -15.11 13.44 -8.72
N LEU A 91 -14.64 14.65 -8.94
CA LEU A 91 -14.87 15.38 -10.20
C LEU A 91 -13.97 14.88 -11.33
N ASP A 92 -12.65 14.81 -11.09
CA ASP A 92 -11.66 14.57 -12.14
C ASP A 92 -10.86 13.26 -11.96
N GLY A 93 -11.22 12.39 -11.00
CA GLY A 93 -10.55 11.10 -10.82
C GLY A 93 -9.08 11.13 -10.32
N LEU A 94 -8.59 12.29 -9.88
CA LEU A 94 -7.26 12.53 -9.28
C LEU A 94 -7.09 11.79 -7.93
N ILE A 95 -6.98 10.48 -8.02
CA ILE A 95 -6.70 9.54 -6.94
C ILE A 95 -5.40 8.85 -7.30
N GLY A 96 -4.47 8.80 -6.35
CA GLY A 96 -3.18 8.15 -6.48
C GLY A 96 -3.07 7.05 -5.42
N ILE A 97 -2.72 5.86 -5.86
CA ILE A 97 -2.54 4.70 -4.98
C ILE A 97 -1.09 4.27 -5.06
N GLY A 98 -0.45 4.03 -3.92
CA GLY A 98 0.89 3.48 -3.91
C GLY A 98 1.51 3.40 -2.54
N MET A 99 2.76 3.84 -2.43
CA MET A 99 3.57 3.75 -1.21
C MET A 99 4.40 5.02 -0.99
N SER A 100 4.74 5.29 0.27
CA SER A 100 5.70 6.35 0.62
C SER A 100 6.42 6.02 1.92
N GLU A 101 7.67 6.45 2.05
CA GLU A 101 8.43 6.37 3.30
C GLU A 101 7.91 7.34 4.39
N PRO A 102 8.28 7.15 5.66
CA PRO A 102 8.06 8.13 6.72
C PRO A 102 8.56 9.51 6.32
N ASN A 103 7.84 10.55 6.74
CA ASN A 103 8.19 11.96 6.52
C ASN A 103 8.03 12.49 5.08
N VAL A 104 7.65 11.66 4.11
CA VAL A 104 7.22 12.17 2.80
C VAL A 104 6.05 13.12 3.00
N ASN A 105 6.14 14.31 2.38
CA ASN A 105 5.12 15.36 2.51
C ASN A 105 3.75 14.84 2.03
N LEU A 106 2.73 14.98 2.89
CA LEU A 106 1.36 14.54 2.61
C LEU A 106 0.54 15.57 1.80
N ASN A 107 1.05 16.78 1.58
CA ASN A 107 0.48 17.77 0.66
C ASN A 107 0.88 17.47 -0.79
N GLY A 108 0.67 16.24 -1.23
CA GLY A 108 1.08 15.69 -2.52
C GLY A 108 0.39 14.36 -2.79
N GLN A 109 0.61 13.79 -3.97
CA GLN A 109 0.16 12.44 -4.29
C GLN A 109 1.31 11.43 -4.23
N PRO A 110 1.02 10.13 -3.97
CA PRO A 110 2.02 9.07 -4.06
C PRO A 110 2.80 9.15 -5.38
N GLY A 111 4.13 9.13 -5.30
CA GLY A 111 5.04 9.22 -6.45
C GLY A 111 5.61 10.60 -6.76
N TRP A 112 5.00 11.69 -6.27
CA TRP A 112 5.45 13.06 -6.60
C TRP A 112 6.70 13.49 -5.85
N ASN A 113 6.85 13.05 -4.60
CA ASN A 113 7.98 13.38 -3.73
C ASN A 113 9.02 12.26 -3.75
N GLU A 114 10.25 12.56 -3.32
CA GLU A 114 11.30 11.54 -3.14
C GLU A 114 10.82 10.44 -2.19
N ARG A 115 11.28 9.20 -2.42
CA ARG A 115 10.89 8.01 -1.62
C ARG A 115 9.38 7.73 -1.60
N SER A 116 8.72 8.02 -2.72
CA SER A 116 7.30 7.71 -2.92
C SER A 116 7.05 7.16 -4.31
N TYR A 117 6.03 6.32 -4.43
CA TYR A 117 5.67 5.59 -5.64
C TYR A 117 4.14 5.60 -5.78
N GLY A 118 3.62 5.81 -6.98
CA GLY A 118 2.16 5.87 -7.18
C GLY A 118 1.69 5.53 -8.58
N TYR A 119 0.45 5.07 -8.67
CA TYR A 119 -0.31 4.84 -9.90
C TYR A 119 -1.60 5.66 -9.83
N HIS A 120 -1.83 6.53 -10.81
CA HIS A 120 -2.86 7.58 -10.77
C HIS A 120 -4.03 7.25 -11.71
N GLY A 121 -5.25 7.56 -11.25
CA GLY A 121 -6.48 7.12 -11.91
C GLY A 121 -6.89 7.93 -13.13
N ASP A 122 -6.56 9.22 -13.15
CA ASP A 122 -6.95 10.19 -14.17
C ASP A 122 -6.14 10.07 -15.46
N ASP A 123 -4.88 9.64 -15.37
CA ASP A 123 -3.95 9.54 -16.50
C ASP A 123 -3.42 8.12 -16.75
N GLY A 124 -3.62 7.19 -15.81
CA GLY A 124 -3.12 5.82 -15.91
C GLY A 124 -1.60 5.71 -15.77
N LEU A 125 -0.93 6.78 -15.38
CA LEU A 125 0.53 6.86 -15.30
C LEU A 125 1.02 6.36 -13.94
N LYS A 126 2.27 5.89 -13.95
CA LYS A 126 3.05 5.64 -12.74
C LYS A 126 4.01 6.79 -12.47
N PHE A 127 4.17 7.12 -11.19
CA PHE A 127 5.03 8.18 -10.68
C PHE A 127 6.04 7.60 -9.70
N ILE A 128 7.31 8.01 -9.81
CA ILE A 128 8.45 7.40 -9.11
C ILE A 128 9.31 8.51 -8.52
N SER A 129 9.45 8.52 -7.19
CA SER A 129 10.42 9.24 -6.37
C SER A 129 10.92 10.56 -6.97
N ASN A 130 10.25 11.67 -6.62
CA ASN A 130 10.45 13.00 -7.22
C ASN A 130 9.91 13.11 -8.65
N GLY A 131 8.94 12.26 -8.99
CA GLY A 131 8.32 12.21 -10.31
C GLY A 131 7.38 13.38 -10.54
N HIS A 132 7.89 14.50 -11.05
CA HIS A 132 7.07 15.55 -11.64
C HIS A 132 6.54 15.16 -13.03
N ARG A 133 7.04 14.05 -13.58
CA ARG A 133 6.64 13.45 -14.85
C ARG A 133 6.17 12.02 -14.60
N GLY A 134 4.94 11.73 -15.03
CA GLY A 134 4.40 10.37 -15.06
C GLY A 134 4.95 9.57 -16.25
N TYR A 135 4.92 8.25 -16.11
CA TYR A 135 5.32 7.28 -17.13
C TYR A 135 4.15 6.36 -17.46
N ASP A 136 4.01 5.99 -18.74
CA ASP A 136 2.96 5.06 -19.17
C ASP A 136 3.03 3.77 -18.37
N TYR A 137 1.87 3.31 -17.91
CA TYR A 137 1.78 2.10 -17.11
C TYR A 137 0.50 1.30 -17.34
N GLY A 138 -0.63 1.87 -16.95
CA GLY A 138 -1.90 1.14 -16.87
C GLY A 138 -3.05 1.89 -17.51
N PRO A 139 -4.24 1.27 -17.57
CA PRO A 139 -5.46 1.96 -17.95
C PRO A 139 -5.83 3.03 -16.91
N LEU A 140 -6.79 3.89 -17.24
CA LEU A 140 -7.44 4.74 -16.23
C LEU A 140 -8.22 3.89 -15.24
N TYR A 141 -8.54 4.46 -14.07
CA TYR A 141 -9.49 3.85 -13.14
C TYR A 141 -10.43 4.88 -12.52
N THR A 142 -11.63 4.44 -12.19
CA THR A 142 -12.74 5.32 -11.82
C THR A 142 -13.65 4.65 -10.79
N THR A 143 -14.77 5.29 -10.46
CA THR A 143 -15.81 4.72 -9.61
C THR A 143 -16.15 3.29 -10.00
N ASP A 144 -16.32 2.44 -9.00
CA ASP A 144 -16.59 1.00 -9.10
C ASP A 144 -15.41 0.12 -9.54
N ASP A 145 -14.24 0.69 -9.83
CA ASP A 145 -13.03 -0.10 -10.00
C ASP A 145 -12.40 -0.50 -8.65
N THR A 146 -11.78 -1.68 -8.62
CA THR A 146 -10.90 -2.14 -7.55
C THR A 146 -9.46 -2.17 -8.04
N ILE A 147 -8.59 -1.40 -7.40
CA ILE A 147 -7.16 -1.32 -7.71
C ILE A 147 -6.37 -1.98 -6.60
N GLY A 148 -5.61 -3.02 -6.94
CA GLY A 148 -4.71 -3.69 -6.02
C GLY A 148 -3.28 -3.26 -6.20
N CYS A 149 -2.48 -3.38 -5.15
CA CYS A 149 -1.05 -3.11 -5.15
C CYS A 149 -0.33 -4.26 -4.44
N CYS A 150 0.59 -4.89 -5.16
CA CYS A 150 1.39 -6.02 -4.67
C CYS A 150 2.84 -5.62 -4.56
N VAL A 151 3.39 -5.72 -3.34
CA VAL A 151 4.76 -5.38 -2.98
C VAL A 151 5.53 -6.66 -2.71
N ASN A 152 6.59 -6.91 -3.48
CA ASN A 152 7.43 -8.10 -3.37
C ASN A 152 8.85 -7.72 -2.93
N PHE A 153 9.21 -8.06 -1.70
CA PHE A 153 10.54 -7.80 -1.13
C PHE A 153 11.57 -8.89 -1.46
N PHE A 154 11.18 -9.99 -2.10
CA PHE A 154 12.15 -10.99 -2.56
C PHE A 154 13.00 -10.45 -3.73
N ASP A 155 12.40 -9.63 -4.59
CA ASP A 155 13.05 -9.01 -5.75
C ASP A 155 12.92 -7.47 -5.79
N ASN A 156 12.38 -6.86 -4.74
CA ASN A 156 12.14 -5.41 -4.62
C ASN A 156 11.31 -4.86 -5.79
N THR A 157 10.24 -5.57 -6.15
CA THR A 157 9.31 -5.15 -7.21
C THR A 157 7.93 -4.81 -6.66
N CYS A 158 7.17 -4.06 -7.45
CA CYS A 158 5.77 -3.78 -7.20
C CYS A 158 4.96 -3.79 -8.49
N PHE A 159 3.75 -4.34 -8.44
CA PHE A 159 2.78 -4.28 -9.53
C PHE A 159 1.39 -3.94 -9.02
N TYR A 160 0.54 -3.41 -9.90
CA TYR A 160 -0.86 -3.14 -9.61
C TYR A 160 -1.77 -4.13 -10.32
N THR A 161 -2.99 -4.25 -9.80
CA THR A 161 -4.07 -4.99 -10.45
C THR A 161 -5.26 -4.06 -10.65
N LYS A 162 -6.05 -4.30 -11.69
CA LYS A 162 -7.37 -3.67 -11.87
C LYS A 162 -8.42 -4.75 -12.00
N ASN A 163 -9.43 -4.72 -11.13
CA ASN A 163 -10.57 -5.65 -11.15
C ASN A 163 -10.14 -7.12 -11.22
N GLY A 164 -9.14 -7.48 -10.42
CA GLY A 164 -8.60 -8.84 -10.35
C GLY A 164 -7.64 -9.24 -11.48
N ILE A 165 -7.22 -8.30 -12.34
CA ILE A 165 -6.27 -8.56 -13.43
C ILE A 165 -4.96 -7.82 -13.16
N SER A 166 -3.82 -8.53 -13.20
CA SER A 166 -2.50 -7.91 -13.08
C SER A 166 -2.20 -7.00 -14.27
N LEU A 167 -1.67 -5.81 -13.99
CA LEU A 167 -1.24 -4.82 -14.99
C LEU A 167 0.24 -4.95 -15.35
N GLY A 168 0.94 -5.96 -14.81
CA GLY A 168 2.37 -6.10 -14.96
C GLY A 168 3.16 -5.13 -14.06
N MET A 169 4.48 -5.28 -14.08
CA MET A 169 5.40 -4.60 -13.16
C MET A 169 5.34 -3.08 -13.31
N ALA A 170 5.09 -2.39 -12.19
CA ALA A 170 5.11 -0.94 -12.11
C ALA A 170 6.49 -0.43 -11.73
N PHE A 171 7.07 -0.99 -10.67
CA PHE A 171 8.37 -0.59 -10.13
C PHE A 171 9.25 -1.83 -9.99
N ASP A 172 10.48 -1.72 -10.47
CA ASP A 172 11.51 -2.77 -10.44
C ASP A 172 12.62 -2.51 -9.39
N ASP A 173 12.55 -1.36 -8.72
CA ASP A 173 13.37 -1.05 -7.56
C ASP A 173 12.58 -0.18 -6.55
N ILE A 174 12.11 -0.84 -5.49
CA ILE A 174 11.50 -0.20 -4.32
C ILE A 174 12.39 -0.31 -3.08
N SER A 175 13.69 -0.51 -3.26
CA SER A 175 14.62 -0.70 -2.15
C SER A 175 14.93 0.60 -1.40
N GLY A 176 15.29 0.46 -0.11
CA GLY A 176 15.99 1.52 0.62
C GLY A 176 15.20 2.25 1.71
N GLY A 177 14.00 1.80 2.10
CA GLY A 177 13.30 2.36 3.26
C GLY A 177 12.05 1.62 3.69
N GLU A 178 11.44 2.10 4.77
CA GLU A 178 10.18 1.59 5.31
C GLU A 178 9.01 2.09 4.47
N LEU A 179 8.40 1.24 3.66
CA LEU A 179 7.29 1.66 2.78
C LEU A 179 5.95 1.50 3.50
N TYR A 180 5.15 2.56 3.51
CA TYR A 180 3.76 2.53 3.97
C TYR A 180 2.83 2.56 2.76
N PRO A 181 1.78 1.74 2.68
CA PRO A 181 0.67 2.01 1.76
C PRO A 181 0.19 3.44 1.95
N SER A 182 0.04 4.14 0.82
CA SER A 182 -0.19 5.57 0.77
C SER A 182 -1.23 5.89 -0.29
N PHE A 183 -2.16 6.77 0.06
CA PHE A 183 -3.33 7.09 -0.75
C PHE A 183 -3.46 8.60 -0.86
N GLY A 184 -3.41 9.12 -2.08
CA GLY A 184 -3.52 10.53 -2.40
C GLY A 184 -4.84 10.86 -3.10
N MET A 185 -5.41 12.02 -2.78
CA MET A 185 -6.63 12.51 -3.39
C MET A 185 -6.51 14.01 -3.61
N ARG A 186 -6.95 14.49 -4.77
CA ARG A 186 -6.96 15.90 -5.14
C ARG A 186 -8.32 16.33 -5.69
N ASN A 187 -9.42 15.80 -5.13
CA ASN A 187 -10.74 16.02 -5.67
C ASN A 187 -11.85 16.07 -4.62
N PRO A 188 -12.69 17.12 -4.60
CA PRO A 188 -13.91 17.14 -3.79
C PRO A 188 -14.78 15.92 -4.06
N LYS A 189 -15.36 15.36 -2.98
CA LYS A 189 -16.22 14.17 -2.98
C LYS A 189 -15.54 12.85 -3.32
N ALA A 190 -14.26 12.85 -3.67
CA ALA A 190 -13.55 11.61 -3.90
C ALA A 190 -13.56 10.78 -2.60
N CYS A 191 -13.84 9.49 -2.73
CA CYS A 191 -13.99 8.55 -1.64
C CYS A 191 -13.49 7.17 -2.06
N ILE A 192 -12.66 6.56 -1.23
CA ILE A 192 -12.12 5.22 -1.44
C ILE A 192 -12.24 4.40 -0.15
N GLU A 193 -12.23 3.08 -0.30
CA GLU A 193 -12.19 2.14 0.80
C GLU A 193 -11.10 1.10 0.58
N VAL A 194 -10.28 0.87 1.60
CA VAL A 194 -9.10 0.01 1.53
C VAL A 194 -9.36 -1.34 2.19
N ASN A 195 -8.97 -2.40 1.52
CA ASN A 195 -8.92 -3.76 2.03
C ASN A 195 -7.46 -4.18 2.22
N PHE A 196 -7.05 -4.37 3.48
CA PHE A 196 -5.75 -4.92 3.86
C PHE A 196 -5.81 -6.44 4.14
N GLY A 197 -6.94 -7.09 3.81
CA GLY A 197 -7.20 -8.51 4.06
C GLY A 197 -8.38 -8.78 5.00
N GLN A 198 -9.14 -7.75 5.39
CA GLN A 198 -10.36 -7.91 6.19
C GLN A 198 -11.47 -8.63 5.42
N ARG A 199 -11.43 -8.60 4.09
CA ARG A 199 -12.35 -9.28 3.17
C ARG A 199 -11.56 -9.96 2.04
N PRO A 200 -12.15 -10.95 1.34
CA PRO A 200 -11.52 -11.56 0.17
C PRO A 200 -11.11 -10.50 -0.86
N PHE A 201 -9.95 -10.70 -1.48
CA PHE A 201 -9.48 -9.87 -2.57
C PHE A 201 -10.15 -10.26 -3.89
N VAL A 202 -10.25 -9.32 -4.82
CA VAL A 202 -10.71 -9.56 -6.19
C VAL A 202 -9.63 -10.28 -7.00
N PHE A 203 -8.36 -9.92 -6.81
CA PHE A 203 -7.23 -10.65 -7.37
C PHE A 203 -6.96 -11.96 -6.60
N ASP A 204 -6.64 -13.04 -7.32
CA ASP A 204 -6.20 -14.31 -6.74
C ASP A 204 -4.76 -14.20 -6.21
N ILE A 205 -4.61 -13.44 -5.13
CA ILE A 205 -3.33 -13.23 -4.46
C ILE A 205 -2.79 -14.52 -3.84
N ASP A 206 -3.66 -15.44 -3.42
CA ASP A 206 -3.26 -16.72 -2.83
C ASP A 206 -2.47 -17.57 -3.85
N GLN A 207 -2.97 -17.68 -5.09
CA GLN A 207 -2.26 -18.38 -6.15
C GLN A 207 -0.93 -17.71 -6.50
N TYR A 208 -0.92 -16.37 -6.59
CA TYR A 208 0.31 -15.62 -6.88
C TYR A 208 1.36 -15.81 -5.78
N ALA A 209 0.96 -15.60 -4.51
CA ALA A 209 1.82 -15.73 -3.35
C ALA A 209 2.39 -17.14 -3.22
N LYS A 210 1.57 -18.18 -3.43
CA LYS A 210 2.03 -19.58 -3.42
C LYS A 210 3.22 -19.80 -4.35
N ARG A 211 3.17 -19.24 -5.57
CA ARG A 211 4.28 -19.31 -6.53
C ARG A 211 5.50 -18.53 -6.04
N ILE A 212 5.31 -17.30 -5.56
CA ILE A 212 6.42 -16.46 -5.08
C ILE A 212 7.14 -17.11 -3.89
N PHE A 213 6.39 -17.56 -2.88
CA PHE A 213 6.97 -18.19 -1.70
C PHE A 213 7.65 -19.52 -2.02
N LEU A 214 7.13 -20.31 -2.96
CA LEU A 214 7.78 -21.54 -3.42
C LEU A 214 9.14 -21.24 -4.09
N ASN A 215 9.16 -20.27 -5.02
CA ASN A 215 10.40 -19.85 -5.69
C ASN A 215 11.44 -19.32 -4.68
N ALA A 216 11.01 -18.50 -3.72
CA ALA A 216 11.87 -17.96 -2.69
C ALA A 216 12.45 -19.06 -1.79
N LYS A 217 11.67 -20.11 -1.52
CA LYS A 217 12.14 -21.30 -0.77
C LYS A 217 13.20 -22.07 -1.56
N GLU A 218 12.98 -22.30 -2.85
CA GLU A 218 13.94 -22.98 -3.74
C GLU A 218 15.27 -22.22 -3.87
N LYS A 219 15.22 -20.89 -3.88
CA LYS A 219 16.40 -20.01 -3.91
C LYS A 219 17.04 -19.78 -2.54
N ASN A 220 16.52 -20.40 -1.47
CA ASN A 220 16.95 -20.19 -0.09
C ASN A 220 16.87 -18.72 0.39
N GLU A 221 15.97 -17.92 -0.19
CA GLU A 221 15.76 -16.52 0.17
C GLU A 221 15.02 -16.36 1.51
N TRP A 222 14.27 -17.39 1.93
CA TRP A 222 13.67 -17.44 3.27
C TRP A 222 14.73 -17.31 4.38
N ALA A 223 15.91 -17.87 4.18
CA ALA A 223 17.02 -17.75 5.12
C ALA A 223 17.55 -16.31 5.19
N LYS A 224 17.60 -15.60 4.06
CA LYS A 224 18.01 -14.19 4.01
C LYS A 224 17.03 -13.29 4.73
N LEU A 225 15.73 -13.49 4.53
CA LEU A 225 14.71 -12.81 5.31
C LEU A 225 14.99 -13.04 6.80
N SER A 226 15.17 -14.30 7.23
CA SER A 226 15.47 -14.68 8.63
C SER A 226 16.69 -13.97 9.26
N GLU A 227 17.69 -13.59 8.45
CA GLU A 227 18.86 -12.81 8.91
C GLU A 227 18.53 -11.32 9.08
N ILE A 228 17.73 -10.75 8.17
CA ILE A 228 17.20 -9.38 8.30
C ILE A 228 16.44 -9.24 9.63
N TYR A 229 15.61 -10.22 10.01
CA TYR A 229 14.94 -10.22 11.32
C TYR A 229 15.91 -10.22 12.52
N LYS A 230 17.04 -10.92 12.41
CA LYS A 230 18.03 -10.97 13.51
C LYS A 230 18.71 -9.61 13.67
N LEU A 231 19.01 -8.95 12.55
CA LEU A 231 19.65 -7.64 12.52
C LEU A 231 18.71 -6.53 13.02
N SER A 232 17.44 -6.52 12.58
CA SER A 232 16.45 -5.52 13.02
C SER A 232 16.19 -5.57 14.53
N LYS A 233 16.23 -6.77 15.14
CA LYS A 233 16.17 -6.93 16.60
C LYS A 233 17.36 -6.35 17.37
N SER A 234 18.58 -6.51 16.82
CA SER A 234 19.79 -6.01 17.49
C SER A 234 19.88 -4.47 17.54
N ALA A 235 19.17 -3.78 16.64
CA ALA A 235 19.14 -2.33 16.56
C ALA A 235 18.10 -1.66 17.50
N ILE A 236 17.11 -2.41 17.97
CA ILE A 236 16.06 -1.91 18.88
C ILE A 236 16.45 -2.14 20.36
N GLU A 237 17.44 -2.99 20.62
CA GLU A 237 17.94 -3.33 21.96
C GLU A 237 19.21 -2.52 22.37
N GLN A 238 19.58 -1.48 21.61
CA GLN A 238 20.68 -0.53 21.91
C GLN A 238 20.12 0.89 22.12
#